data_AF-A0A0K2U9L8-F1
#
_entry.id   AF-A0A0K2U9L8-F1
#
_cell.length_a   1.000
_cell.length_b   1.000
_cell.length_c   1.000
_cell.angle_alpha   90.00
_cell.angle_beta   90.00
_cell.angle_gamma   90.00
#
_symmetry.space_group_name_H-M   'P 1'
#
loop_
_entity.id
_entity.type
_entity.pdbx_description
1 polymer ?
#
loop_
_entity_poly.entity_id
_entity_poly.type
_entity_poly.pdbx_seq_one_letter_code
_entity_poly.pdbx_strand_id
1 'polypeptide(L)'
;MKKVVLIFLSASVFSCALGIDLSKLYEIYNKREAMRREFKDCEAFEPFRCPKENKCISIQYLCDGAPDCQHGYDEDPALCTAG
;
A
#
# COMPACT_ATOMS: atom_id res chain seq x y z
N MET A 1 13.19 0.31 -16.32
CA MET A 1 14.64 0.44 -16.58
C MET A 1 15.44 0.57 -15.27
N LYS A 2 15.50 -0.46 -14.42
CA LYS A 2 16.42 -0.46 -13.27
C LYS A 2 16.92 -1.90 -13.04
N LYS A 3 18.07 -2.21 -13.67
CA LYS A 3 19.04 -3.25 -13.32
C LYS A 3 18.47 -4.64 -12.99
N VAL A 4 17.97 -5.37 -13.99
CA VAL A 4 17.78 -6.83 -13.88
C VAL A 4 19.10 -7.49 -14.29
N VAL A 5 20.00 -7.54 -13.31
CA VAL A 5 21.07 -8.52 -13.10
C VAL A 5 21.54 -9.30 -14.36
N LEU A 6 22.70 -8.87 -14.86
CA LEU A 6 23.61 -9.62 -15.75
C LEU A 6 24.05 -10.93 -15.06
N ILE A 7 23.25 -12.00 -15.12
CA ILE A 7 23.73 -13.37 -14.90
C ILE A 7 23.81 -14.04 -16.27
N PHE A 8 24.93 -13.82 -16.95
CA PHE A 8 25.34 -14.53 -18.17
C PHE A 8 26.79 -15.02 -18.05
N LEU A 9 27.21 -15.52 -16.88
CA LEU A 9 28.61 -15.92 -16.68
C LEU A 9 28.89 -17.43 -16.58
N SER A 10 27.94 -18.33 -16.85
CA SER A 10 28.30 -19.72 -17.24
C SER A 10 27.06 -20.53 -17.62
N ALA A 11 26.70 -20.50 -18.90
CA ALA A 11 25.65 -21.36 -19.46
C ALA A 11 26.16 -22.80 -19.71
N SER A 12 26.80 -23.43 -18.72
CA SER A 12 27.42 -24.75 -18.93
C SER A 12 27.19 -25.81 -17.85
N VAL A 13 26.39 -25.59 -16.80
CA VAL A 13 26.06 -26.69 -15.88
C VAL A 13 24.64 -26.57 -15.31
N PHE A 14 23.94 -27.71 -15.25
CA PHE A 14 22.61 -27.96 -14.65
C PHE A 14 21.40 -27.65 -15.53
N SER A 15 20.94 -28.62 -16.31
CA SER A 15 19.98 -29.69 -15.95
C SER A 15 18.53 -29.22 -15.96
N CYS A 16 17.71 -29.97 -16.71
CA CYS A 16 16.26 -29.84 -16.81
C CYS A 16 15.60 -29.70 -15.43
N ALA A 17 14.54 -28.90 -15.37
CA ALA A 17 13.75 -28.56 -14.19
C ALA A 17 14.43 -27.55 -13.25
N LEU A 18 14.22 -26.26 -13.53
CA LEU A 18 13.71 -25.22 -12.63
C LEU A 18 13.77 -23.85 -13.37
N GLY A 19 13.15 -23.79 -14.55
CA GLY A 19 13.04 -22.55 -15.32
C GLY A 19 11.82 -21.75 -14.86
N ILE A 20 11.89 -21.10 -13.69
CA ILE A 20 10.96 -20.02 -13.39
C ILE A 20 11.30 -18.86 -14.33
N ASP A 21 10.38 -18.52 -15.23
CA ASP A 21 10.52 -17.37 -16.13
C ASP A 21 10.61 -16.09 -15.28
N LEU A 22 11.83 -15.57 -15.16
CA LEU A 22 12.13 -14.40 -14.33
C LEU A 22 11.36 -13.16 -14.80
N SER A 23 10.97 -13.11 -16.09
CA SER A 23 10.13 -12.04 -16.63
C SER A 23 8.72 -12.11 -16.06
N LYS A 24 8.12 -13.31 -15.98
CA LYS A 24 6.80 -13.52 -15.35
C LYS A 24 6.81 -13.26 -13.85
N LEU A 25 7.89 -13.63 -13.15
CA LEU A 25 8.04 -13.27 -11.73
C LEU A 25 8.20 -11.76 -11.53
N TYR A 26 8.93 -11.09 -12.40
CA TYR A 26 9.07 -9.63 -12.38
C TYR A 26 7.73 -8.93 -12.68
N GLU A 27 6.90 -9.47 -13.57
CA GLU A 27 5.53 -9.00 -13.80
C GLU A 27 4.63 -9.20 -12.57
N ILE A 28 4.68 -10.37 -11.92
CA ILE A 28 3.92 -10.63 -10.68
C ILE A 28 4.38 -9.68 -9.56
N TYR A 29 5.69 -9.44 -9.44
CA TYR A 29 6.25 -8.48 -8.49
C TYR A 29 5.76 -7.06 -8.78
N ASN A 30 5.84 -6.58 -10.03
CA ASN A 30 5.34 -5.26 -10.42
C ASN A 30 3.82 -5.13 -10.21
N LYS A 31 3.05 -6.21 -10.42
CA LYS A 31 1.61 -6.24 -10.15
C LYS A 31 1.29 -6.14 -8.66
N ARG A 32 2.08 -6.80 -7.80
CA ARG A 32 1.98 -6.65 -6.33
C ARG A 32 2.38 -5.24 -5.86
N GLU A 33 3.39 -4.64 -6.48
CA GLU A 33 3.77 -3.24 -6.23
C GLU A 33 2.68 -2.25 -6.67
N ALA A 34 2.02 -2.50 -7.80
CA ALA A 34 0.86 -1.70 -8.23
C ALA A 34 -0.31 -1.83 -7.23
N MET A 35 -0.58 -3.04 -6.73
CA MET A 35 -1.58 -3.28 -5.68
C MET A 35 -1.21 -2.61 -4.35
N ARG A 36 0.07 -2.60 -3.97
CA ARG A 36 0.57 -1.84 -2.80
C ARG A 36 0.34 -0.34 -2.93
N ARG A 37 0.29 0.20 -4.16
CA ARG A 37 -0.04 1.62 -4.39
C ARG A 37 -1.54 1.90 -4.44
N GLU A 38 -2.35 0.87 -4.64
CA GLU A 38 -3.82 0.96 -4.66
C GLU A 38 -4.37 0.99 -3.22
N PHE A 39 -3.75 0.27 -2.29
CA PHE A 39 -3.90 0.50 -0.85
C PHE A 39 -2.85 1.53 -0.40
N LYS A 40 -3.01 2.81 -0.82
CA LYS A 40 -2.13 3.90 -0.39
C LYS A 40 -2.31 4.09 1.12
N ASP A 41 -1.57 3.37 1.95
CA ASP A 41 -1.54 3.60 3.40
C ASP A 41 -1.43 5.09 3.70
N CYS A 42 -2.16 5.55 4.70
CA CYS A 42 -2.08 6.95 5.08
C CYS A 42 -0.68 7.29 5.60
N GLU A 43 -0.24 8.52 5.39
CA GLU A 43 1.07 8.97 5.87
C GLU A 43 1.09 9.03 7.40
N ALA A 44 2.27 8.93 8.01
CA ALA A 44 2.39 8.84 9.47
C ALA A 44 1.82 10.06 10.23
N PHE A 45 1.72 11.22 9.58
CA PHE A 45 1.14 12.44 10.16
C PHE A 45 -0.37 12.56 9.95
N GLU A 46 -0.95 11.77 9.06
CA GLU A 46 -2.40 11.71 8.78
C GLU A 46 -2.90 10.26 8.85
N PRO A 47 -2.65 9.51 9.93
CA PRO A 47 -2.77 8.05 9.89
C PRO A 47 -4.22 7.53 9.80
N PHE A 48 -5.23 8.37 9.99
CA PHE A 48 -6.64 7.95 9.98
C PHE A 48 -7.28 8.12 8.60
N ARG A 49 -7.85 7.05 8.04
CA ARG A 49 -8.57 7.10 6.75
C ARG A 49 -10.06 7.30 6.97
N CYS A 50 -10.62 8.33 6.34
CA CYS A 50 -12.06 8.53 6.26
C CYS A 50 -12.75 7.38 5.48
N PRO A 51 -13.80 6.74 6.00
CA PRO A 51 -14.47 5.64 5.31
C PRO A 51 -15.08 6.07 3.98
N LYS A 52 -14.95 5.22 2.95
CA LYS A 52 -15.46 5.48 1.59
C LYS A 52 -14.90 6.73 0.92
N GLU A 53 -13.82 7.28 1.48
CA GLU A 53 -13.07 8.41 0.95
C GLU A 53 -11.60 8.04 0.77
N ASN A 54 -10.96 8.70 -0.18
CA ASN A 54 -9.50 8.69 -0.31
C ASN A 54 -8.86 9.85 0.47
N LYS A 55 -9.47 10.24 1.59
CA LYS A 55 -8.99 11.27 2.49
C LYS A 55 -8.38 10.62 3.73
N CYS A 56 -7.22 11.13 4.13
CA CYS A 56 -6.55 10.80 5.37
C CYS A 56 -6.51 12.07 6.24
N ILE A 57 -6.62 11.93 7.55
CA ILE A 57 -6.57 13.03 8.51
C ILE A 57 -5.66 12.68 9.69
N SER A 58 -5.13 13.71 10.34
CA SER A 58 -4.38 13.58 11.59
C SER A 58 -5.31 13.13 12.72
N ILE A 59 -4.77 12.39 13.68
CA ILE A 59 -5.50 11.99 14.90
C ILE A 59 -6.00 13.20 15.70
N GLN A 60 -5.36 14.36 15.55
CA GLN A 60 -5.79 15.60 16.22
C GLN A 60 -7.16 16.12 15.72
N TYR A 61 -7.58 15.70 14.53
CA TYR A 61 -8.86 16.04 13.91
C TYR A 61 -9.91 14.94 14.14
N LEU A 62 -9.64 14.01 15.07
CA LEU A 62 -10.59 12.98 15.44
C LEU A 62 -11.29 13.42 16.72
N CYS A 63 -12.62 13.56 16.66
CA CYS A 63 -13.43 14.01 17.79
C CYS A 63 -13.03 15.42 18.29
N ASP A 64 -12.68 16.31 17.36
CA ASP A 64 -12.21 17.66 17.68
C ASP A 64 -13.35 18.71 17.68
N GLY A 65 -14.57 18.29 17.33
CA GLY A 65 -15.76 19.13 17.26
C GLY A 65 -15.99 19.77 15.89
N ALA A 66 -15.15 19.49 14.89
CA ALA A 66 -15.31 19.92 13.52
C ALA A 66 -15.36 18.71 12.57
N PRO A 67 -16.26 18.70 11.57
CA PRO A 67 -16.33 17.60 10.61
C PRO A 67 -15.19 17.68 9.58
N ASP A 68 -14.24 16.77 9.67
CA ASP A 68 -13.13 16.61 8.74
C ASP A 68 -13.35 15.47 7.73
N CYS A 69 -14.08 14.41 8.05
CA CYS A 69 -14.51 13.41 7.07
C CYS A 69 -15.86 13.79 6.45
N GLN A 70 -16.20 13.19 5.30
CA GLN A 70 -17.51 13.33 4.69
C GLN A 70 -18.58 12.81 5.64
N HIS A 71 -19.62 13.63 5.83
CA HIS A 71 -20.69 13.40 6.80
C HIS A 71 -20.25 13.40 8.28
N GLY A 72 -19.03 13.86 8.59
CA GLY A 72 -18.55 13.97 9.98
C GLY A 72 -18.35 12.61 10.66
N TYR A 73 -17.92 11.59 9.91
CA TYR A 73 -17.68 10.25 10.47
C TYR A 73 -16.64 10.24 11.60
N ASP A 74 -15.63 11.09 11.47
CA ASP A 74 -14.62 11.41 12.48
C ASP A 74 -15.21 11.95 13.79
N GLU A 75 -16.44 12.46 13.76
CA GLU A 75 -17.19 13.00 14.90
C GLU A 75 -18.36 12.07 15.33
N ASP A 76 -18.40 10.83 14.84
CA ASP A 76 -19.45 9.87 15.20
C ASP A 76 -19.37 9.53 16.70
N PRO A 77 -20.47 9.64 17.48
CA PRO A 77 -20.47 9.26 18.90
C PRO A 77 -20.05 7.82 19.19
N ALA A 78 -20.22 6.90 18.22
CA ALA A 78 -19.74 5.52 18.33
C ALA A 78 -18.21 5.42 18.20
N LEU A 79 -17.55 6.40 17.59
CA LEU A 79 -16.10 6.51 17.47
C LEU A 79 -15.51 7.29 18.66
N CYS A 80 -16.18 8.35 19.10
CA CYS A 80 -15.77 9.25 20.17
C CYS A 80 -16.15 8.75 21.57
N THR A 81 -15.63 7.58 21.96
CA THR A 81 -15.98 6.93 23.24
C THR A 81 -15.03 7.28 24.40
N ALA A 82 -13.92 7.96 24.12
CA ALA A 82 -12.99 8.41 25.15
C ALA A 82 -13.48 9.75 25.70
N GLY A 83 -14.03 9.73 26.92
CA GLY A 83 -14.42 10.92 27.69
C GLY A 83 -13.47 11.19 28.85
#